data_AF-X6NRK1-F1
#
_entry.id   AF-X6NRK1-F1
#
_cell.length_a   1.000
_cell.length_b   1.000
_cell.length_c   1.000
_cell.angle_alpha   90.00
_cell.angle_beta   90.00
_cell.angle_gamma   90.00
#
_symmetry.space_group_name_H-M   'P 1'
#
loop_
_entity.id
_entity.type
_entity.pdbx_description
1 polymer ?
#
loop_
_entity_poly.entity_id
_entity_poly.type
_entity_poly.pdbx_seq_one_letter_code
_entity_poly.pdbx_strand_id
1 'polypeptide(L)'
;MSHLTNYVEKHSLVDPQDRSKVKLSLELHKMLCQSKQFEKWKYTLSKVAQNIQPNQWIDCKDFAKLLIVQGKRNKEKKRGRGDTNSFYCNFYEEPLTFHSGRVPKVQVFVNKRHRFRTKIQGLEKYHVSLEDFSGCVQKALATSASIQKNQQNISVQGNMIQQIPNILMEEFGLDPRFVQKSAS
;
A
#
# COMPACT_ATOMS: atom_id res chain seq x y z
N MET A 1 1.39 3.76 -1.31
CA MET A 1 1.54 3.39 -2.75
C MET A 1 2.72 2.43 -2.89
N SER A 2 2.55 1.29 -3.56
CA SER A 2 3.63 0.30 -3.64
C SER A 2 4.78 0.81 -4.53
N HIS A 3 6.03 0.44 -4.22
CA HIS A 3 7.19 0.80 -5.05
C HIS A 3 7.02 0.42 -6.53
N LEU A 4 6.22 -0.61 -6.81
CA LEU A 4 5.94 -1.08 -8.15
C LEU A 4 4.89 -0.23 -8.87
N THR A 5 3.90 0.29 -8.14
CA THR A 5 2.94 1.28 -8.67
C THR A 5 3.68 2.58 -9.00
N ASN A 6 4.55 3.04 -8.09
CA ASN A 6 5.41 4.19 -8.34
C ASN A 6 6.38 3.94 -9.50
N TYR A 7 6.92 2.73 -9.66
CA TYR A 7 7.77 2.38 -10.82
C TYR A 7 6.96 2.40 -12.12
N VAL A 8 5.78 1.79 -12.15
CA VAL A 8 4.90 1.76 -13.34
C VAL A 8 4.46 3.18 -13.74
N GLU A 9 4.13 4.03 -12.76
CA GLU A 9 3.77 5.44 -13.00
C GLU A 9 4.97 6.28 -13.41
N LYS A 10 6.10 6.18 -12.71
CA LYS A 10 7.34 6.92 -12.99
C LYS A 10 7.91 6.60 -14.37
N HIS A 11 7.75 5.36 -14.84
CA HIS A 11 8.20 4.92 -16.16
C HIS A 11 7.11 5.00 -17.23
N SER A 12 5.95 5.61 -16.94
CA SER A 12 4.83 5.78 -17.89
C SER A 12 4.43 4.47 -18.58
N LEU A 13 4.39 3.39 -17.80
CA LEU A 13 4.11 2.04 -18.30
C LEU A 13 2.61 1.73 -18.33
N VAL A 14 1.74 2.66 -17.96
CA VAL A 14 0.27 2.51 -18.10
C VAL A 14 -0.15 3.00 -19.48
N ASP A 15 -1.07 2.29 -20.14
CA ASP A 15 -1.54 2.70 -21.46
C ASP A 15 -2.32 4.02 -21.34
N PRO A 16 -1.94 5.08 -22.09
CA PRO A 16 -2.62 6.36 -22.04
C PRO A 16 -4.05 6.31 -22.55
N GLN A 17 -4.38 5.35 -23.42
CA GLN A 17 -5.73 5.14 -23.97
C GLN A 17 -6.54 4.11 -23.16
N ASP A 18 -5.86 3.16 -22.51
CA ASP A 18 -6.49 2.09 -21.73
C ASP A 18 -5.80 1.84 -20.38
N ARG A 19 -6.21 2.58 -19.35
CA ARG A 19 -5.63 2.46 -17.99
C ARG A 19 -5.76 1.08 -17.34
N SER A 20 -6.48 0.15 -17.96
CA SER A 20 -6.54 -1.24 -17.49
C SER A 20 -5.34 -2.08 -17.92
N LYS A 21 -4.42 -1.52 -18.72
CA LYS A 21 -3.23 -2.19 -19.26
C LYS A 21 -1.93 -1.55 -18.82
N VAL A 22 -0.93 -2.42 -18.64
CA VAL A 22 0.45 -2.06 -18.30
C VAL A 22 1.40 -2.65 -19.33
N LYS A 23 2.38 -1.87 -19.77
CA LYS A 23 3.47 -2.29 -20.63
C LYS A 23 4.52 -3.01 -19.81
N LEU A 24 4.78 -4.26 -20.16
CA LEU A 24 5.87 -5.02 -19.56
C LEU A 24 7.20 -4.56 -20.19
N SER A 25 7.87 -3.59 -19.58
CA SER A 25 9.19 -3.16 -20.05
C SER A 25 10.18 -4.33 -20.07
N LEU A 26 11.29 -4.21 -20.82
CA LEU A 26 12.32 -5.25 -20.87
C LEU A 26 12.83 -5.64 -19.46
N GLU A 27 13.00 -4.67 -18.57
CA GLU A 27 13.44 -4.91 -17.19
C GLU A 27 12.38 -5.64 -16.36
N LEU A 28 11.12 -5.21 -16.44
CA LEU A 28 9.99 -5.86 -15.77
C LEU A 28 9.78 -7.28 -16.29
N HIS A 29 9.91 -7.50 -17.59
CA HIS A 29 9.82 -8.83 -18.21
C HIS A 29 10.91 -9.76 -17.69
N LYS A 30 12.17 -9.31 -17.67
CA LYS A 30 13.28 -10.09 -17.10
C LYS A 30 13.02 -10.45 -15.64
N MET A 31 12.57 -9.47 -14.84
CA MET A 31 12.30 -9.68 -13.42
C MET A 31 11.15 -10.67 -13.17
N LEU A 32 10.06 -10.59 -13.94
CA LEU A 32 8.84 -11.36 -13.68
C LEU A 32 8.83 -12.72 -14.40
N CYS A 33 9.27 -12.76 -15.66
CA CYS A 33 9.07 -13.89 -16.57
C CYS A 33 10.32 -14.77 -16.76
N GLN A 34 11.53 -14.31 -16.42
CA GLN A 34 12.76 -15.13 -16.53
C GLN A 34 13.15 -15.81 -15.20
N SER A 35 12.24 -15.86 -14.24
CA SER A 35 12.49 -16.44 -12.93
C SER A 35 12.18 -17.94 -12.89
N LYS A 36 12.91 -18.70 -12.06
CA LYS A 36 12.61 -20.13 -11.82
C LYS A 36 11.18 -20.34 -11.29
N GLN A 37 10.66 -19.36 -10.56
CA GLN A 37 9.30 -19.33 -10.03
C GLN A 37 8.27 -19.22 -11.15
N PHE A 38 8.52 -18.35 -12.13
CA PHE A 38 7.67 -18.23 -13.31
C PHE A 38 7.59 -19.56 -14.04
N GLU A 39 8.72 -20.21 -14.33
CA GLU A 39 8.70 -21.53 -14.98
C GLU A 39 7.93 -22.60 -14.20
N LYS A 40 8.04 -22.61 -12.86
CA LYS A 40 7.30 -23.55 -12.00
C LYS A 40 5.79 -23.30 -11.99
N TRP A 41 5.35 -22.04 -12.11
CA TRP A 41 3.96 -21.66 -11.88
C TRP A 41 3.27 -21.00 -13.08
N LYS A 42 3.92 -20.88 -14.24
CA LYS A 42 3.37 -20.19 -15.43
C LYS A 42 2.04 -20.78 -15.88
N TYR A 43 1.86 -22.09 -15.74
CA TYR A 43 0.61 -22.77 -16.09
C TYR A 43 -0.60 -22.37 -15.22
N THR A 44 -0.39 -21.66 -14.11
CA THR A 44 -1.47 -21.06 -13.29
C THR A 44 -1.93 -19.69 -13.81
N LEU A 45 -1.26 -19.15 -14.82
CA LEU A 45 -1.55 -17.87 -15.45
C LEU A 45 -2.42 -18.04 -16.70
N SER A 46 -2.95 -16.94 -17.24
CA SER A 46 -3.64 -16.93 -18.53
C SER A 46 -2.67 -17.26 -19.67
N LYS A 47 -3.18 -17.76 -20.81
CA LYS A 47 -2.35 -18.05 -22.00
C LYS A 47 -1.57 -16.82 -22.49
N VAL A 48 -2.13 -15.63 -22.30
CA VAL A 48 -1.51 -14.34 -22.62
C VAL A 48 -0.31 -14.09 -21.71
N ALA A 49 -0.49 -14.21 -20.39
CA ALA A 49 0.59 -13.99 -19.42
C ALA A 49 1.68 -15.09 -19.47
N GLN A 50 1.35 -16.30 -19.92
CA GLN A 50 2.32 -17.38 -20.10
C GLN A 50 3.36 -17.09 -21.18
N ASN A 51 2.95 -16.43 -22.26
CA ASN A 51 3.78 -16.23 -23.46
C ASN A 51 4.09 -14.75 -23.72
N ILE A 52 3.89 -13.89 -22.73
CA ILE A 52 4.10 -12.46 -22.87
C ILE A 52 5.54 -12.17 -23.24
N GLN A 53 5.73 -11.35 -24.27
CA GLN A 53 7.02 -10.90 -24.74
C GLN A 53 7.41 -9.55 -24.12
N PRO A 54 8.69 -9.19 -24.09
CA PRO A 54 9.11 -7.85 -23.70
C PRO A 54 8.39 -6.77 -24.50
N ASN A 55 8.08 -5.65 -23.85
CA ASN A 55 7.38 -4.48 -24.38
C ASN A 55 5.93 -4.69 -24.83
N GLN A 56 5.31 -5.82 -24.46
CA GLN A 56 3.88 -6.05 -24.70
C GLN A 56 3.01 -5.48 -23.58
N TRP A 57 1.77 -5.15 -23.96
CA TRP A 57 0.72 -4.74 -23.04
C TRP A 57 0.05 -5.95 -22.39
N ILE A 58 -0.20 -5.85 -21.10
CA ILE A 58 -0.91 -6.86 -20.32
C ILE A 58 -1.97 -6.20 -19.45
N ASP A 59 -3.09 -6.88 -19.26
CA ASP A 59 -4.12 -6.41 -18.34
C ASP A 59 -3.58 -6.38 -16.91
N CYS A 60 -3.95 -5.35 -16.14
CA CYS A 60 -3.59 -5.20 -14.73
C CYS A 60 -3.90 -6.44 -13.89
N LYS A 61 -4.97 -7.17 -14.23
CA LYS A 61 -5.35 -8.43 -13.57
C LYS A 61 -4.30 -9.53 -13.78
N ASP A 62 -3.79 -9.67 -14.99
CA ASP A 62 -2.80 -10.69 -15.32
C ASP A 62 -1.39 -10.24 -14.88
N PHE A 63 -1.11 -8.94 -14.91
CA PHE A 63 0.08 -8.36 -14.30
C PHE A 63 0.15 -8.64 -12.79
N ALA A 64 -0.97 -8.49 -12.06
CA ALA A 64 -1.04 -8.84 -10.65
C ALA A 64 -0.74 -10.33 -10.38
N LYS A 65 -1.19 -11.23 -11.27
CA LYS A 65 -0.87 -12.66 -11.15
C LYS A 65 0.61 -12.96 -11.41
N LEU A 66 1.26 -12.26 -12.35
CA LEU A 66 2.71 -12.37 -12.57
C LEU A 66 3.50 -12.01 -11.31
N LEU A 67 3.08 -10.93 -10.63
CA LEU A 67 3.65 -10.56 -9.34
C LEU A 67 3.47 -11.70 -8.34
N ILE A 68 2.23 -12.17 -8.12
CA ILE A 68 1.93 -13.28 -7.20
C ILE A 68 2.84 -14.50 -7.43
N VAL A 69 3.05 -14.90 -8.68
CA VAL A 69 3.94 -16.01 -9.03
C VAL A 69 5.37 -15.79 -8.53
N GLN A 70 5.92 -14.58 -8.70
CA GLN A 70 7.24 -14.24 -8.17
C GLN A 70 7.30 -14.32 -6.63
N GLY A 71 6.23 -13.89 -5.95
CA GLY A 71 6.18 -13.86 -4.48
C GLY A 71 6.02 -15.23 -3.79
N LYS A 72 5.75 -16.32 -4.52
CA LYS A 72 5.46 -17.66 -3.95
C LYS A 72 6.62 -18.33 -3.20
N ARG A 73 7.83 -17.75 -3.21
CA ARG A 73 9.02 -18.28 -2.52
C ARG A 73 8.88 -18.37 -0.99
N ASN A 74 7.99 -17.58 -0.38
CA ASN A 74 7.94 -17.40 1.07
C ASN A 74 6.94 -18.30 1.83
N LYS A 75 6.09 -19.09 1.15
CA LYS A 75 5.05 -19.90 1.81
C LYS A 75 5.45 -21.35 2.14
N GLU A 76 6.41 -21.96 1.44
CA GLU A 76 6.73 -23.40 1.65
C GLU A 76 7.35 -23.71 3.03
N LYS A 77 7.82 -22.71 3.80
CA LYS A 77 8.38 -22.90 5.15
C LYS A 77 7.43 -22.67 6.33
N LYS A 78 6.19 -22.21 6.11
CA LYS A 78 5.21 -21.97 7.20
C LYS A 78 3.92 -22.78 6.98
N ARG A 79 4.02 -24.10 7.03
CA ARG A 79 2.85 -24.98 7.18
C ARG A 79 2.55 -25.15 8.67
N GLY A 80 1.63 -24.32 9.17
CA GLY A 80 1.05 -24.45 10.50
C GLY A 80 -0.34 -23.80 10.53
N ARG A 81 -1.36 -24.66 10.38
CA ARG A 81 -2.79 -24.51 10.68
C ARG A 81 -3.55 -23.25 10.20
N GLY A 82 -4.59 -23.50 9.41
CA GLY A 82 -5.85 -22.76 9.49
C GLY A 82 -6.06 -21.72 8.40
N ASP A 83 -7.00 -22.04 7.52
CA ASP A 83 -7.87 -21.13 6.78
C ASP A 83 -7.42 -20.57 5.42
N THR A 84 -8.45 -20.52 4.58
CA THR A 84 -8.50 -20.58 3.13
C THR A 84 -8.16 -19.26 2.44
N ASN A 85 -7.41 -19.38 1.34
CA ASN A 85 -7.39 -18.50 0.16
C ASN A 85 -7.27 -16.97 0.38
N SER A 86 -6.04 -16.49 0.57
CA SER A 86 -5.63 -15.23 -0.09
C SER A 86 -4.15 -15.27 -0.48
N PHE A 87 -3.89 -14.90 -1.73
CA PHE A 87 -2.57 -14.92 -2.38
C PHE A 87 -1.94 -13.54 -2.25
N TYR A 88 -0.91 -13.40 -1.41
CA TYR A 88 -0.04 -12.23 -1.39
C TYR A 88 1.34 -12.55 -1.94
N CYS A 89 1.72 -11.74 -2.94
CA CYS A 89 3.09 -11.57 -3.39
C CYS A 89 3.86 -10.81 -2.31
N ASN A 90 4.87 -11.42 -1.71
CA ASN A 90 5.69 -10.80 -0.67
C ASN A 90 6.83 -9.99 -1.30
N PHE A 91 6.68 -8.68 -1.41
CA PHE A 91 7.79 -7.74 -1.23
C PHE A 91 7.49 -6.93 0.02
N TYR A 92 8.07 -7.41 1.12
CA TYR A 92 7.96 -6.96 2.51
C TYR A 92 6.56 -7.06 3.14
N GLU A 93 6.57 -7.53 4.39
CA GLU A 93 5.50 -8.23 5.07
C GLU A 93 4.41 -7.27 5.54
N GLU A 94 3.19 -7.43 5.00
CA GLU A 94 1.96 -7.57 5.79
C GLU A 94 0.84 -8.09 4.86
N PRO A 95 0.05 -9.10 5.28
CA PRO A 95 -1.02 -9.65 4.45
C PRO A 95 -2.05 -8.56 4.18
N LEU A 96 -2.43 -8.28 2.92
CA LEU A 96 -3.57 -7.37 2.72
C LEU A 96 -4.80 -8.04 3.31
N THR A 97 -5.38 -7.35 4.28
CA THR A 97 -6.62 -7.70 4.93
C THR A 97 -7.75 -7.06 4.14
N PHE A 98 -8.51 -7.88 3.42
CA PHE A 98 -9.76 -7.44 2.83
C PHE A 98 -10.78 -7.28 3.94
N HIS A 99 -11.21 -6.04 4.18
CA HIS A 99 -12.27 -5.74 5.13
C HIS A 99 -13.60 -5.78 4.37
N SER A 100 -14.55 -6.60 4.82
CA SER A 100 -15.92 -6.53 4.32
C SER A 100 -16.58 -5.23 4.80
N GLY A 101 -17.33 -4.56 3.92
CA GLY A 101 -18.06 -3.32 4.25
C GLY A 101 -17.45 -2.05 3.66
N ARG A 102 -17.78 -0.90 4.28
CA ARG A 102 -17.28 0.42 3.83
C ARG A 102 -15.78 0.51 4.11
N VAL A 103 -15.03 1.11 3.18
CA VAL A 103 -13.60 1.37 3.37
C VAL A 103 -13.40 2.10 4.70
N PRO A 104 -12.53 1.61 5.60
CA PRO A 104 -12.27 2.30 6.86
C PRO A 104 -11.79 3.72 6.58
N LYS A 105 -11.84 4.60 7.58
CA LYS A 105 -11.29 5.96 7.44
C LYS A 105 -10.33 6.25 8.58
N VAL A 106 -9.25 6.96 8.26
CA VAL A 106 -8.40 7.61 9.26
C VAL A 106 -9.15 8.84 9.74
N GLN A 107 -9.42 8.91 11.04
CA GLN A 107 -10.09 10.06 11.62
C GLN A 107 -9.05 11.08 12.08
N VAL A 108 -9.18 12.31 11.59
CA VAL A 108 -8.34 13.44 11.98
C VAL A 108 -9.26 14.53 12.53
N PHE A 109 -9.10 14.84 13.81
CA PHE A 109 -9.93 15.85 14.46
C PHE A 109 -9.15 16.72 15.43
N VAL A 110 -9.61 17.95 15.58
CA VAL A 110 -8.95 18.95 16.42
C VAL A 110 -9.70 19.06 17.74
N ASN A 111 -8.98 18.96 18.85
CA ASN A 111 -9.50 19.25 20.18
C ASN A 111 -8.90 20.56 20.68
N LYS A 112 -9.76 21.47 21.15
CA LYS A 112 -9.36 22.66 21.89
C LYS A 112 -9.73 22.48 23.36
N ARG A 113 -8.73 22.15 24.19
CA ARG A 113 -8.86 22.20 25.66
C ARG A 113 -8.25 23.49 26.20
N HIS A 114 -6.93 23.61 26.10
CA HIS A 114 -6.16 24.82 26.46
C HIS A 114 -5.27 25.30 25.30
N ARG A 115 -4.76 24.38 24.49
CA ARG A 115 -4.11 24.64 23.20
C ARG A 115 -4.73 23.69 22.18
N PHE A 116 -4.70 24.08 20.90
CA PHE A 116 -5.13 23.18 19.83
C PHE A 116 -4.26 21.92 19.82
N ARG A 117 -4.91 20.76 19.74
CA ARG A 117 -4.25 19.48 19.50
C ARG A 117 -5.00 18.72 18.42
N THR A 118 -4.26 18.21 17.46
CA THR A 118 -4.82 17.37 16.39
C THR A 118 -4.67 15.91 16.81
N LYS A 119 -5.79 15.19 16.88
CA LYS A 119 -5.85 13.75 17.15
C LYS A 119 -6.04 12.98 15.86
N ILE A 120 -5.34 11.86 15.76
CA ILE A 120 -5.28 11.01 14.57
C ILE A 120 -5.52 9.57 15.03
N GLN A 121 -6.49 8.89 14.42
CA GLN A 121 -6.94 7.54 14.77
C GLN A 121 -7.19 6.70 13.51
N GLY A 122 -7.03 5.37 13.60
CA GLY A 122 -7.33 4.46 12.49
C GLY A 122 -6.16 4.21 11.55
N LEU A 123 -4.94 4.59 11.93
CA LEU A 123 -3.72 4.34 11.16
C LEU A 123 -3.38 2.85 11.07
N GLU A 124 -3.71 2.10 12.13
CA GLU A 124 -3.52 0.65 12.22
C GLU A 124 -4.30 -0.11 11.15
N LYS A 125 -5.41 0.45 10.64
CA LYS A 125 -6.22 -0.14 9.57
C LYS A 125 -5.53 -0.09 8.21
N TYR A 126 -4.51 0.76 8.10
CA TYR A 126 -3.70 0.97 6.91
C TYR A 126 -2.27 0.52 7.12
N HIS A 127 -2.00 -0.25 8.18
CA HIS A 127 -0.66 -0.78 8.45
C HIS A 127 0.40 0.32 8.61
N VAL A 128 -0.05 1.50 9.05
CA VAL A 128 0.83 2.63 9.35
C VAL A 128 1.23 2.54 10.81
N SER A 129 2.51 2.27 11.07
CA SER A 129 3.08 2.28 12.42
C SER A 129 2.89 3.64 13.07
N LEU A 130 2.39 3.64 14.30
CA LEU A 130 2.20 4.88 15.07
C LEU A 130 3.55 5.55 15.36
N GLU A 131 4.60 4.75 15.53
CA GLU A 131 5.95 5.22 15.85
C GLU A 131 6.55 5.91 14.62
N ASP A 132 6.49 5.27 13.46
CA ASP A 132 6.99 5.83 12.19
C ASP A 132 6.23 7.09 11.79
N PHE A 133 4.90 7.05 11.89
CA PHE A 133 4.07 8.21 11.58
C PHE A 133 4.35 9.38 12.53
N SER A 134 4.49 9.12 13.83
CA SER A 134 4.81 10.18 14.80
C SER A 134 6.17 10.81 14.52
N GLY A 135 7.20 10.01 14.20
CA GLY A 135 8.53 10.51 13.87
C GLY A 135 8.54 11.33 12.59
N CYS A 136 7.77 10.91 11.58
CA CYS A 136 7.62 11.65 10.33
C CYS A 136 6.92 13.01 10.56
N VAL A 137 5.81 13.02 11.30
CA VAL A 137 5.07 14.25 11.62
C VAL A 137 5.92 15.25 12.41
N GLN A 138 6.70 14.78 13.39
CA GLN A 138 7.59 15.65 14.17
C GLN A 138 8.65 16.32 13.27
N LYS A 139 9.22 15.56 12.32
CA LYS A 139 10.21 16.08 11.35
C LYS A 139 9.58 17.05 10.35
N ALA A 140 8.42 16.70 9.78
CA ALA A 140 7.78 17.48 8.72
C ALA A 140 7.17 18.79 9.24
N LEU A 141 6.60 18.78 10.45
CA LEU A 141 5.87 19.94 11.00
C LEU A 141 6.64 20.68 12.10
N ALA A 142 7.83 20.22 12.49
CA ALA A 142 8.60 20.76 13.61
C ALA A 142 7.77 20.91 14.89
N THR A 143 6.88 19.95 15.17
CA THR A 143 5.95 19.98 16.30
C THR A 143 6.09 18.74 17.19
N SER A 144 5.60 18.84 18.43
CA SER A 144 5.53 17.68 19.33
C SER A 144 4.36 16.77 18.96
N ALA A 145 4.65 15.46 18.87
CA ALA A 145 3.65 14.41 18.71
C ALA A 145 3.79 13.36 19.83
N SER A 146 2.68 12.93 20.42
CA SER A 146 2.64 11.92 21.49
C SER A 146 1.73 10.76 21.11
N ILE A 147 2.21 9.53 21.29
CA ILE A 147 1.45 8.30 21.03
C ILE A 147 0.68 7.90 22.29
N GLN A 148 -0.62 7.63 22.18
CA GLN A 148 -1.43 7.02 23.24
C GLN A 148 -1.71 5.56 22.87
N LYS A 149 -0.81 4.65 23.27
CA LYS A 149 -0.86 3.22 22.89
C LYS A 149 -2.17 2.54 23.30
N ASN A 150 -2.74 2.89 24.45
CA ASN A 150 -4.02 2.34 24.94
C ASN A 150 -5.22 2.69 24.04
N GLN A 151 -5.12 3.75 23.24
CA GLN A 151 -6.20 4.22 22.37
C GLN A 151 -5.81 4.16 20.89
N GLN A 152 -4.66 3.55 20.55
CA GLN A 152 -4.10 3.47 19.19
C GLN A 152 -4.19 4.81 18.44
N ASN A 153 -3.80 5.89 19.13
CA ASN A 153 -3.94 7.25 18.58
C ASN A 153 -2.68 8.08 18.75
N ILE A 154 -2.58 9.12 17.92
CA ILE A 154 -1.51 10.11 17.97
C ILE A 154 -2.12 11.48 18.23
N SER A 155 -1.51 12.22 19.15
CA SER A 155 -1.85 13.61 19.43
C SER A 155 -0.68 14.49 19.01
N VAL A 156 -0.94 15.42 18.09
CA VAL A 156 0.02 16.41 17.58
C VAL A 156 -0.33 17.79 18.14
N GLN A 157 0.68 18.56 18.52
CA GLN A 157 0.48 19.93 19.00
C GLN A 157 0.09 20.88 17.85
N GLY A 158 -0.93 21.70 18.07
CA GLY A 158 -1.44 22.66 17.08
C GLY A 158 -2.60 22.14 16.26
N ASN A 159 -3.13 23.02 15.40
CA ASN A 159 -4.14 22.68 14.40
C ASN A 159 -3.45 22.26 13.11
N MET A 160 -3.44 20.95 12.84
CA MET A 160 -2.75 20.32 11.71
C MET A 160 -3.72 19.61 10.77
N ILE A 161 -5.02 19.92 10.84
CA ILE A 161 -6.07 19.18 10.13
C ILE A 161 -5.91 19.21 8.60
N GLN A 162 -5.24 20.23 8.06
CA GLN A 162 -4.99 20.37 6.62
C GLN A 162 -3.70 19.70 6.18
N GLN A 163 -2.69 19.63 7.06
CA GLN A 163 -1.36 19.13 6.76
C GLN A 163 -1.26 17.61 6.89
N ILE A 164 -1.98 17.01 7.85
CA ILE A 164 -1.94 15.56 8.11
C ILE A 164 -2.32 14.71 6.87
N PRO A 165 -3.37 15.02 6.08
CA PRO A 165 -3.67 14.26 4.87
C PRO A 165 -2.55 14.29 3.83
N ASN A 166 -1.84 15.42 3.70
CA ASN A 166 -0.75 15.54 2.74
C ASN A 166 0.42 14.65 3.17
N ILE A 167 0.78 14.67 4.47
CA ILE A 167 1.83 13.78 5.01
C ILE A 167 1.45 12.31 4.82
N LEU A 168 0.19 11.94 5.07
CA LEU A 168 -0.31 10.58 4.83
C LEU A 168 -0.20 10.16 3.36
N MET A 169 -0.43 11.08 2.43
CA MET A 169 -0.32 10.82 0.99
C MET A 169 1.12 10.77 0.52
N GLU A 170 1.97 11.71 0.92
CA GLU A 170 3.35 11.83 0.45
C GLU A 170 4.26 10.75 1.02
N GLU A 171 4.15 10.47 2.32
CA GLU A 171 5.08 9.60 3.05
C GLU A 171 4.56 8.16 3.15
N PHE A 172 3.24 7.98 3.24
CA PHE A 172 2.61 6.66 3.43
C PHE A 172 1.77 6.24 2.21
N GLY A 173 1.59 7.12 1.22
CA GLY A 173 0.80 6.85 0.02
C GLY A 173 -0.65 6.49 0.32
N LEU A 174 -1.22 7.04 1.40
CA LEU A 174 -2.62 6.92 1.76
C LEU A 174 -3.43 8.04 1.10
N ASP A 175 -4.42 7.66 0.30
CA ASP A 175 -5.25 8.62 -0.43
C ASP A 175 -6.06 9.51 0.54
N PRO A 176 -6.06 10.84 0.36
CA PRO A 176 -6.82 11.77 1.21
C PRO A 176 -8.33 11.48 1.30
N ARG A 177 -8.93 10.78 0.33
CA ARG A 177 -10.35 10.35 0.35
C ARG A 177 -10.66 9.40 1.50
N PHE A 178 -9.64 8.70 2.01
CA PHE A 178 -9.73 7.81 3.16
C PHE A 178 -9.49 8.51 4.49
N VAL A 179 -9.25 9.82 4.47
CA VAL A 179 -9.09 10.64 5.66
C VAL A 179 -10.40 11.39 5.92
N GLN A 180 -10.99 11.17 7.10
CA GLN A 180 -12.14 11.91 7.57
C GLN A 180 -11.68 13.04 8.49
N LYS A 181 -11.87 14.27 8.03
CA LYS A 181 -11.63 15.49 8.81
C LYS A 181 -12.87 15.83 9.62
N SER A 182 -12.73 16.00 10.93
CA SER A 182 -13.78 16.55 11.78
C SER A 182 -13.21 17.73 12.57
N ALA A 183 -13.73 18.94 12.36
CA ALA A 183 -13.45 20.06 13.24
C ALA A 183 -14.43 20.00 14.41
N SER A 184 -13.92 19.99 15.65
CA SER A 184 -14.70 20.16 16.87
C SER A 184 -14.45 21.54 17.46
#